data_AF-A0A8S2VQL5-F1
#
_entry.id   AF-A0A8S2VQL5-F1
#
_cell.length_a   1.000
_cell.length_b   1.000
_cell.length_c   1.000
_cell.angle_alpha   90.00
_cell.angle_beta   90.00
_cell.angle_gamma   90.00
#
_symmetry.space_group_name_H-M   'P 1'
#
loop_
_entity.id
_entity.type
_entity.pdbx_description
1 polymer ?
#
loop_
_entity_poly.entity_id
_entity_poly.type
_entity_poly.pdbx_seq_one_letter_code
_entity_poly.pdbx_strand_id
1 'polypeptide(L)'
;HRLILILLTLFILIYFIVATMAAVRSSEKETPYALFDLKSDATTQQLKIAYRQKIHDYKKNLITKEKFILICRAYETMVDPVKRKRYDETKQWTKHLPLKDCTLQQLACGDLDSLIIRLEKATIKEINAKDPCSGHTPLYCASRVGNLDIVQYLVMNGADPDKYQRTKSTALHVA
;
A
#
# COMPACT_ATOMS: atom_id res chain seq x y z
N HIS A 1 -1.51 25.81 47.84
CA HIS A 1 -1.72 26.29 46.45
C HIS A 1 -0.53 26.02 45.53
N ARG A 2 0.68 26.54 45.81
CA ARG A 2 1.87 26.35 44.93
C ARG A 2 2.31 24.89 44.75
N LEU A 3 2.28 24.08 45.81
CA LEU A 3 2.66 22.65 45.75
C LEU A 3 1.72 21.82 44.87
N ILE A 4 0.40 22.07 44.98
CA ILE A 4 -0.63 21.40 44.18
C ILE A 4 -0.46 21.75 42.70
N LEU A 5 -0.13 23.02 42.40
CA LEU A 5 0.13 23.46 41.04
C LEU A 5 1.35 22.76 40.41
N ILE A 6 2.42 22.58 41.20
CA ILE A 6 3.64 21.87 40.77
C ILE A 6 3.35 20.38 40.53
N LEU A 7 2.56 19.73 41.38
CA LEU A 7 2.19 18.33 41.21
C LEU A 7 1.31 18.11 39.97
N LEU A 8 0.39 19.04 39.69
CA LEU A 8 -0.45 18.99 38.48
C LEU A 8 0.35 19.18 37.19
N THR A 9 1.30 20.11 37.16
CA THR A 9 2.15 20.31 35.97
C THR A 9 3.09 19.13 35.73
N LEU A 10 3.64 18.52 36.80
CA LEU A 10 4.43 17.30 36.69
C LEU A 10 3.61 16.11 36.18
N PHE A 11 2.36 15.96 36.64
CA PHE A 11 1.47 14.90 36.14
C PHE A 11 1.13 15.08 34.66
N ILE A 12 0.84 16.31 34.22
CA ILE A 12 0.59 16.63 32.81
C ILE A 12 1.85 16.37 31.95
N LEU A 13 3.03 16.74 32.45
CA LEU A 13 4.30 16.49 31.76
C LEU A 13 4.57 14.98 31.62
N ILE A 14 4.39 14.20 32.69
CA ILE A 14 4.54 12.75 32.68
C ILE A 14 3.54 12.12 31.71
N TYR A 15 2.28 12.53 31.74
CA TYR A 15 1.26 12.06 30.80
C TYR A 15 1.66 12.36 29.35
N PHE A 16 2.15 13.57 29.07
CA PHE A 16 2.62 13.95 27.74
C PHE A 16 3.84 13.12 27.29
N ILE A 17 4.80 12.87 28.19
CA ILE A 17 5.96 12.00 27.91
C ILE A 17 5.51 10.56 27.64
N VAL A 18 4.61 10.01 28.45
CA VAL A 18 4.07 8.66 28.26
C VAL A 18 3.29 8.57 26.94
N ALA A 19 2.47 9.57 26.62
CA ALA A 19 1.70 9.62 25.38
C ALA A 19 2.60 9.73 24.14
N THR A 20 3.65 10.55 24.19
CA THR A 20 4.64 10.66 23.09
C THR A 20 5.44 9.38 22.93
N MET A 21 5.89 8.74 24.00
CA MET A 21 6.58 7.44 23.95
C MET A 21 5.67 6.33 23.41
N ALA A 22 4.39 6.31 23.79
CA ALA A 22 3.40 5.37 23.25
C ALA A 22 3.15 5.60 21.75
N ALA A 23 3.06 6.86 21.32
CA ALA A 23 2.92 7.22 19.90
C ALA A 23 4.15 6.82 19.07
N VAL A 24 5.36 7.02 19.60
CA VAL A 24 6.62 6.57 18.98
C VAL A 24 6.69 5.05 18.89
N ARG A 25 6.31 4.33 19.96
CA ARG A 25 6.29 2.86 19.97
C ARG A 25 5.24 2.26 19.04
N SER A 26 4.15 2.98 18.79
CA SER A 26 3.14 2.63 17.79
C SER A 26 3.66 2.87 16.36
N SER A 27 4.40 3.96 16.14
CA SER A 27 4.97 4.27 14.82
C SER A 27 6.12 3.34 14.41
N GLU A 28 6.94 2.87 15.37
CA GLU A 28 8.01 1.88 15.15
C GLU A 28 7.49 0.53 14.61
N LYS A 29 6.29 0.12 15.04
CA LYS A 29 5.70 -1.17 14.65
C LYS A 29 5.13 -1.18 13.22
N GLU A 30 5.02 -0.01 12.59
CA GLU A 30 4.45 0.15 11.25
C GLU A 30 5.50 0.63 10.26
N THR A 31 6.76 0.26 10.44
CA THR A 31 7.79 0.46 9.41
C THR A 31 7.69 -0.61 8.32
N PRO A 32 8.14 -0.33 7.07
CA PRO A 32 8.17 -1.32 6.01
C PRO A 32 8.87 -2.62 6.41
N TYR A 33 10.03 -2.53 7.09
CA TYR A 33 10.76 -3.69 7.57
C TYR A 33 10.01 -4.47 8.65
N ALA A 34 9.40 -3.77 9.63
CA ALA A 34 8.63 -4.42 10.70
C ALA A 34 7.39 -5.15 10.15
N LEU A 35 6.75 -4.63 9.10
CA LEU A 35 5.60 -5.29 8.46
C LEU A 35 5.96 -6.66 7.83
N PHE A 36 7.24 -6.88 7.51
CA PHE A 36 7.76 -8.14 6.99
C PHE A 36 8.52 -8.98 8.01
N ASP A 37 8.67 -8.49 9.25
CA ASP A 37 9.54 -9.09 10.26
C ASP A 37 11.00 -9.21 9.76
N LEU A 38 11.46 -8.21 8.99
CA LEU A 38 12.79 -8.16 8.38
C LEU A 38 13.68 -7.10 9.02
N LYS A 39 15.00 -7.27 8.84
CA LYS A 39 16.01 -6.26 9.18
C LYS A 39 16.35 -5.39 7.96
N SER A 40 16.98 -4.24 8.19
CA SER A 40 17.31 -3.27 7.12
C SER A 40 18.25 -3.82 6.05
N ASP A 41 19.09 -4.79 6.40
CA ASP A 41 20.03 -5.49 5.52
C ASP A 41 19.39 -6.60 4.67
N ALA A 42 18.07 -6.83 4.79
CA ALA A 42 17.40 -7.93 4.12
C ALA A 42 17.52 -7.85 2.58
N THR A 43 17.78 -8.98 1.94
CA THR A 43 17.88 -9.04 0.47
C THR A 43 16.51 -8.93 -0.20
N THR A 44 16.48 -8.56 -1.48
CA THR A 44 15.24 -8.55 -2.28
C THR A 44 14.60 -9.93 -2.38
N GLN A 45 15.40 -11.00 -2.29
CA GLN A 45 14.89 -12.38 -2.25
C GLN A 45 14.15 -12.66 -0.94
N GLN A 46 14.73 -12.30 0.20
CA GLN A 46 14.07 -12.43 1.51
C GLN A 46 12.78 -11.61 1.57
N LEU A 47 12.79 -10.38 1.05
CA LEU A 47 11.59 -9.55 0.93
C LEU A 47 10.48 -10.25 0.12
N LYS A 48 10.83 -10.83 -1.04
CA LYS A 48 9.86 -11.57 -1.88
C LYS A 48 9.28 -12.78 -1.16
N ILE A 49 10.09 -13.50 -0.39
CA ILE A 49 9.64 -14.65 0.40
C ILE A 49 8.68 -14.19 1.50
N ALA A 50 9.08 -13.19 2.29
CA ALA A 50 8.24 -12.63 3.35
C ALA A 50 6.90 -12.12 2.80
N TYR A 51 6.92 -11.41 1.67
CA TYR A 51 5.70 -10.92 1.03
C TYR A 51 4.76 -12.06 0.59
N ARG A 52 5.30 -13.15 0.00
CA ARG A 52 4.50 -14.33 -0.35
C ARG A 52 3.85 -14.97 0.88
N GLN A 53 4.56 -15.03 1.99
CA GLN A 53 4.00 -15.52 3.25
C GLN A 53 2.83 -14.63 3.70
N LYS A 54 2.98 -13.31 3.68
CA LYS A 54 1.89 -12.39 4.06
C LYS A 54 0.65 -12.50 3.15
N ILE A 55 0.84 -12.79 1.85
CA ILE A 55 -0.29 -13.08 0.94
C ILE A 55 -1.04 -14.34 1.40
N HIS A 56 -0.31 -15.39 1.74
CA HIS A 56 -0.91 -16.63 2.22
C HIS A 56 -1.63 -16.42 3.56
N ASP A 57 -1.05 -15.65 4.47
CA ASP A 57 -1.66 -15.30 5.75
C ASP A 57 -2.96 -14.51 5.55
N TYR A 58 -2.98 -13.56 4.61
CA TYR A 58 -4.20 -12.83 4.23
C TYR A 58 -5.29 -13.76 3.67
N LYS A 59 -4.93 -14.69 2.78
CA LYS A 59 -5.88 -15.69 2.24
C LYS A 59 -6.47 -16.60 3.32
N LYS A 60 -5.72 -16.84 4.40
CA LYS A 60 -6.18 -17.58 5.59
C LYS A 60 -6.93 -16.71 6.60
N ASN A 61 -7.25 -15.46 6.25
CA ASN A 61 -7.90 -14.49 7.13
C ASN A 61 -7.12 -14.20 8.44
N LEU A 62 -5.79 -14.40 8.44
CA LEU A 62 -4.93 -14.12 9.60
C LEU A 62 -4.53 -12.63 9.69
N ILE A 63 -4.77 -11.87 8.61
CA ILE A 63 -4.39 -10.46 8.48
C ILE A 63 -5.62 -9.70 7.98
N THR A 64 -5.90 -8.54 8.57
CA THR A 64 -7.02 -7.68 8.12
C THR A 64 -6.71 -7.03 6.77
N LYS A 65 -7.76 -6.59 6.07
CA LYS A 65 -7.63 -5.91 4.78
C LYS A 65 -6.75 -4.66 4.87
N GLU A 66 -6.91 -3.86 5.93
CA GLU A 66 -6.17 -2.62 6.17
C GLU A 66 -4.68 -2.92 6.36
N LYS A 67 -4.37 -3.96 7.15
CA LYS A 67 -2.99 -4.39 7.37
C LYS A 67 -2.37 -4.96 6.09
N PHE A 68 -3.15 -5.69 5.29
CA PHE A 68 -2.69 -6.20 4.00
C PHE A 68 -2.40 -5.07 3.00
N ILE A 69 -3.21 -4.01 2.99
CA ILE A 69 -2.95 -2.79 2.18
C ILE A 69 -1.62 -2.15 2.58
N LEU A 70 -1.35 -2.00 3.88
CA LEU A 70 -0.06 -1.47 4.36
C LEU A 70 1.12 -2.36 3.97
N ILE A 71 0.95 -3.69 4.00
CA ILE A 71 1.98 -4.65 3.56
C ILE A 71 2.27 -4.48 2.06
N CYS A 72 1.24 -4.38 1.21
CA CYS A 72 1.44 -4.11 -0.21
C CYS A 72 2.17 -2.78 -0.44
N ARG A 73 1.77 -1.73 0.28
CA ARG A 73 2.43 -0.42 0.21
C ARG A 73 3.91 -0.49 0.62
N ALA A 74 4.22 -1.23 1.68
CA ALA A 74 5.59 -1.42 2.14
C ALA A 74 6.41 -2.16 1.08
N TYR A 75 5.85 -3.20 0.49
CA TYR A 75 6.50 -3.95 -0.58
C TYR A 75 6.79 -3.08 -1.81
N GLU A 76 5.84 -2.23 -2.24
CA GLU A 76 6.06 -1.28 -3.35
C GLU A 76 7.22 -0.32 -3.10
N THR A 77 7.38 0.16 -1.87
CA THR A 77 8.51 1.00 -1.48
C THR A 77 9.81 0.21 -1.48
N MET A 78 9.80 -1.02 -0.98
CA MET A 78 11.01 -1.81 -0.76
C MET A 78 11.50 -2.59 -2.00
N VAL A 79 10.61 -2.89 -2.96
CA VAL A 79 10.97 -3.62 -4.18
C VAL A 79 11.74 -2.76 -5.17
N ASP A 80 11.48 -1.45 -5.19
CA ASP A 80 12.18 -0.46 -6.00
C ASP A 80 13.47 -0.04 -5.28
N PRO A 81 14.67 -0.32 -5.84
CA PRO A 81 15.93 -0.01 -5.18
C PRO A 81 16.11 1.46 -4.84
N VAL A 82 15.58 2.38 -5.68
CA VAL A 82 15.71 3.82 -5.49
C VAL A 82 14.84 4.27 -4.33
N LYS A 83 13.58 3.80 -4.29
CA LYS A 83 12.66 4.12 -3.19
C LYS A 83 13.12 3.51 -1.87
N ARG A 84 13.63 2.28 -1.92
CA ARG A 84 14.17 1.59 -0.74
C ARG A 84 15.36 2.34 -0.18
N LYS A 85 16.34 2.70 -1.01
CA LYS A 85 17.51 3.49 -0.58
C LYS A 85 17.10 4.83 0.04
N ARG A 86 16.18 5.55 -0.60
CA ARG A 86 15.63 6.81 -0.07
C ARG A 86 14.97 6.61 1.30
N TYR A 87 14.20 5.53 1.47
CA TYR A 87 13.63 5.19 2.77
C TYR A 87 14.72 4.85 3.79
N ASP A 88 15.74 4.08 3.41
CA ASP A 88 16.82 3.70 4.31
C ASP A 88 17.60 4.92 4.83
N GLU A 89 17.77 5.96 3.99
CA GLU A 89 18.42 7.22 4.34
C GLU A 89 17.54 8.15 5.18
N THR A 90 16.27 8.32 4.80
CA THR A 90 15.38 9.33 5.41
C THR A 90 14.52 8.80 6.56
N LYS A 91 14.30 7.49 6.61
CA LYS A 91 13.30 6.79 7.45
C LYS A 91 11.87 7.33 7.31
N GLN A 92 11.59 8.14 6.28
CA GLN A 92 10.27 8.67 6.01
C GLN A 92 9.50 7.73 5.09
N TRP A 93 8.37 7.21 5.57
CA TRP A 93 7.50 6.34 4.79
C TRP A 93 6.05 6.82 4.82
N THR A 94 5.46 6.95 3.64
CA THR A 94 4.07 7.35 3.46
C THR A 94 3.17 6.11 3.39
N LYS A 95 2.45 5.86 4.50
CA LYS A 95 1.51 4.73 4.67
C LYS A 95 0.31 4.83 3.73
N HIS A 96 -0.24 6.03 3.60
CA HIS A 96 -1.38 6.33 2.74
C HIS A 96 -0.92 7.30 1.65
N LEU A 97 -0.89 6.81 0.41
CA LEU A 97 -0.51 7.63 -0.74
C LEU A 97 -1.57 8.71 -0.97
N PRO A 98 -1.18 9.97 -1.23
CA PRO A 98 -2.12 10.94 -1.79
C PRO A 98 -2.54 10.45 -3.19
N LEU A 99 -3.74 10.82 -3.63
CA LEU A 99 -4.37 10.32 -4.86
C LEU A 99 -3.43 10.30 -6.08
N LYS A 100 -2.63 11.36 -6.24
CA LYS A 100 -1.64 11.50 -7.32
C LYS A 100 -0.59 10.38 -7.37
N ASP A 101 -0.25 9.81 -6.23
CA ASP A 101 0.80 8.80 -6.08
C ASP A 101 0.22 7.37 -6.01
N CYS A 102 -1.11 7.22 -5.90
CA CYS A 102 -1.79 5.93 -5.97
C CYS A 102 -1.58 5.27 -7.34
N THR A 103 -1.44 3.94 -7.34
CA THR A 103 -1.35 3.17 -8.59
C THR A 103 -2.73 3.03 -9.23
N LEU A 104 -2.79 2.97 -10.56
CA LEU A 104 -4.07 2.81 -11.28
C LEU A 104 -4.81 1.53 -10.86
N GLN A 105 -4.08 0.48 -10.46
CA GLN A 105 -4.62 -0.79 -9.97
C GLN A 105 -5.30 -0.64 -8.60
N GLN A 106 -4.75 0.20 -7.72
CA GLN A 106 -5.36 0.52 -6.43
C GLN A 106 -6.66 1.30 -6.62
N LEU A 107 -6.63 2.32 -7.49
CA LEU A 107 -7.80 3.15 -7.80
C LEU A 107 -8.89 2.36 -8.53
N ALA A 108 -8.51 1.41 -9.39
CA ALA A 108 -9.45 0.56 -10.12
C ALA A 108 -10.29 -0.36 -9.22
N CYS A 109 -9.91 -0.54 -7.95
CA CYS A 109 -10.71 -1.28 -6.97
C CYS A 109 -11.69 -0.38 -6.18
N GLY A 110 -11.65 0.94 -6.40
CA GLY A 110 -12.31 1.95 -5.57
C GLY A 110 -13.29 2.81 -6.35
N ASP A 111 -13.12 4.13 -6.21
CA ASP A 111 -13.98 5.17 -6.76
C ASP A 111 -13.54 5.61 -8.17
N LEU A 112 -14.52 5.88 -9.04
CA LEU A 112 -14.28 6.26 -10.43
C LEU A 112 -13.70 7.67 -10.55
N ASP A 113 -14.19 8.64 -9.80
CA ASP A 113 -13.73 10.04 -9.90
C ASP A 113 -12.24 10.16 -9.60
N SER A 114 -11.83 9.46 -8.54
CA SER A 114 -10.43 9.31 -8.12
C SER A 114 -9.55 8.72 -9.24
N LEU A 115 -10.07 7.74 -9.98
CA LEU A 115 -9.37 7.11 -11.11
C LEU A 115 -9.28 8.08 -12.31
N ILE A 116 -10.36 8.79 -12.63
CA ILE A 116 -10.43 9.77 -13.72
C ILE A 116 -9.35 10.84 -13.53
N ILE A 117 -9.29 11.46 -12.35
CA ILE A 117 -8.31 12.50 -12.02
C ILE A 117 -6.87 12.00 -12.24
N ARG A 118 -6.59 10.73 -11.91
CA ARG A 118 -5.25 10.16 -12.09
C ARG A 118 -4.96 9.79 -13.55
N LEU A 119 -5.99 9.44 -14.32
CA LEU A 119 -5.89 9.02 -15.72
C LEU A 119 -5.79 10.19 -16.70
N GLU A 120 -6.26 11.39 -16.36
CA GLU A 120 -6.12 12.60 -17.21
C GLU A 120 -4.67 12.85 -17.69
N LYS A 121 -3.68 12.43 -16.90
CA LYS A 121 -2.25 12.59 -17.19
C LYS A 121 -1.53 11.28 -17.54
N ALA A 122 -2.26 10.16 -17.60
CA ALA A 122 -1.66 8.84 -17.76
C ALA A 122 -1.49 8.47 -19.24
N THR A 123 -0.46 7.68 -19.51
CA THR A 123 -0.21 7.10 -20.84
C THR A 123 -0.88 5.72 -20.97
N ILE A 124 -1.17 5.27 -22.19
CA ILE A 124 -1.73 3.92 -22.47
C ILE A 124 -0.86 2.81 -21.86
N LYS A 125 0.46 3.03 -21.78
CA LYS A 125 1.40 2.10 -21.13
C LYS A 125 1.13 1.96 -19.63
N GLU A 126 0.76 3.04 -18.95
CA GLU A 126 0.40 3.02 -17.53
C GLU A 126 -0.95 2.35 -17.31
N ILE A 127 -1.94 2.60 -18.18
CA ILE A 127 -3.26 1.97 -18.13
C ILE A 127 -3.17 0.44 -18.17
N ASN A 128 -2.21 -0.08 -18.94
CA ASN A 128 -1.96 -1.52 -19.07
C ASN A 128 -0.82 -2.04 -18.19
N ALA A 129 -0.30 -1.21 -17.28
CA ALA A 129 0.78 -1.61 -16.39
C ALA A 129 0.30 -2.74 -15.47
N LYS A 130 1.22 -3.66 -15.15
CA LYS A 130 0.96 -4.71 -14.18
C LYS A 130 1.49 -4.28 -12.83
N ASP A 131 0.71 -4.46 -11.78
CA ASP A 131 1.18 -4.31 -10.42
C ASP A 131 2.40 -5.24 -10.21
N PRO A 132 3.58 -4.74 -9.78
CA PRO A 132 4.74 -5.58 -9.55
C PRO A 132 4.49 -6.71 -8.55
N CYS A 133 3.56 -6.48 -7.61
CA CYS A 133 3.30 -7.39 -6.49
C CYS A 133 2.44 -8.58 -6.92
N SER A 134 1.28 -8.30 -7.52
CA SER A 134 0.27 -9.28 -7.92
C SER A 134 0.29 -9.64 -9.41
N GLY A 135 0.85 -8.76 -10.25
CA GLY A 135 0.80 -8.87 -11.70
C GLY A 135 -0.53 -8.40 -12.30
N HIS A 136 -1.47 -7.92 -11.49
CA HIS A 136 -2.79 -7.49 -11.96
C HIS A 136 -2.69 -6.21 -12.80
N THR A 137 -3.51 -6.15 -13.84
CA THR A 137 -3.78 -4.90 -14.57
C THR A 137 -4.90 -4.12 -13.88
N PRO A 138 -5.02 -2.79 -14.10
CA PRO A 138 -6.14 -2.01 -13.59
C PRO A 138 -7.48 -2.63 -13.99
N LEU A 139 -7.58 -3.08 -15.25
CA LEU A 139 -8.79 -3.72 -15.78
C LEU A 139 -9.12 -5.04 -15.07
N TYR A 140 -8.12 -5.86 -14.76
CA TYR A 140 -8.31 -7.08 -13.97
C TYR A 140 -8.82 -6.76 -12.55
N CYS A 141 -8.25 -5.73 -11.91
CA CYS A 141 -8.69 -5.29 -10.59
C CYS A 141 -10.16 -4.84 -10.59
N ALA A 142 -10.54 -3.99 -11.56
CA ALA A 142 -11.91 -3.51 -11.70
C ALA A 142 -12.91 -4.64 -11.97
N SER A 143 -12.56 -5.55 -12.89
CA SER A 143 -13.42 -6.68 -13.27
C SER A 143 -13.64 -7.62 -12.10
N ARG A 144 -12.59 -7.96 -11.35
CA ARG A 144 -12.68 -8.82 -10.16
C ARG A 144 -13.56 -8.23 -9.05
N VAL A 145 -13.61 -6.90 -8.94
CA VAL A 145 -14.49 -6.23 -7.98
C VAL A 145 -15.92 -6.12 -8.50
N GLY A 146 -16.13 -6.29 -9.81
CA GLY A 146 -17.43 -6.09 -10.46
C GLY A 146 -17.79 -4.62 -10.66
N ASN A 147 -16.80 -3.71 -10.65
CA ASN A 147 -17.05 -2.28 -10.84
C ASN A 147 -17.17 -1.95 -12.33
N LEU A 148 -18.39 -2.05 -12.86
CA LEU A 148 -18.68 -1.90 -14.28
C LEU A 148 -18.29 -0.51 -14.82
N ASP A 149 -18.51 0.55 -14.05
CA ASP A 149 -18.24 1.93 -14.51
C ASP A 149 -16.74 2.14 -14.73
N ILE A 150 -15.91 1.64 -13.81
CA ILE A 150 -14.46 1.64 -13.96
C ILE A 150 -14.01 0.76 -15.14
N VAL A 151 -14.61 -0.42 -15.32
CA VAL A 151 -14.30 -1.32 -16.44
C VAL A 151 -14.57 -0.61 -17.77
N GLN A 152 -15.75 0.00 -17.93
CA GLN A 152 -16.10 0.75 -19.14
C GLN A 152 -15.13 1.90 -19.37
N TYR A 153 -14.85 2.70 -18.33
CA TYR A 153 -13.94 3.83 -18.45
C TYR A 153 -12.53 3.41 -18.86
N LEU A 154 -11.98 2.34 -18.27
CA LEU A 154 -10.66 1.83 -18.62
C LEU A 154 -10.59 1.33 -20.06
N VAL A 155 -11.60 0.58 -20.52
CA VAL A 155 -11.66 0.07 -21.91
C VAL A 155 -11.76 1.23 -22.91
N MET A 156 -12.60 2.24 -22.63
CA MET A 156 -12.71 3.43 -23.46
C MET A 156 -11.40 4.22 -23.56
N ASN A 157 -10.54 4.14 -22.54
CA ASN A 157 -9.23 4.79 -22.50
C ASN A 157 -8.08 3.87 -22.98
N GLY A 158 -8.38 2.75 -23.65
CA GLY A 158 -7.36 1.89 -24.28
C GLY A 158 -6.75 0.82 -23.36
N ALA A 159 -7.46 0.43 -22.30
CA ALA A 159 -7.12 -0.79 -21.57
C ALA A 159 -7.32 -2.02 -22.47
N ASP A 160 -6.31 -2.89 -22.50
CA ASP A 160 -6.28 -4.12 -23.29
C ASP A 160 -6.97 -5.26 -22.51
N PRO A 161 -8.15 -5.75 -22.95
CA PRO A 161 -8.89 -6.82 -22.28
C PRO A 161 -8.16 -8.16 -22.31
N ASP A 162 -7.29 -8.38 -23.29
CA ASP A 162 -6.51 -9.61 -23.46
C ASP A 162 -5.24 -9.61 -22.60
N LYS A 163 -4.95 -8.49 -21.92
CA LYS A 163 -3.79 -8.39 -21.05
C LYS A 163 -3.95 -9.26 -19.81
N TYR A 164 -3.27 -10.39 -19.80
CA TYR A 164 -3.29 -11.33 -18.69
C TYR A 164 -2.33 -10.96 -17.55
N GLN A 165 -2.70 -11.27 -16.31
CA GLN A 165 -1.84 -11.13 -15.14
C GLN A 165 -0.81 -12.28 -15.02
N ARG A 166 0.03 -12.27 -13.98
CA ARG A 166 1.11 -13.26 -13.75
C ARG A 166 0.70 -14.74 -13.91
N THR A 167 -0.51 -15.16 -13.54
CA THR A 167 -0.98 -16.55 -13.72
C THR A 167 -1.74 -16.76 -15.03
N LYS A 168 -1.54 -15.90 -16.04
CA LYS A 168 -2.18 -15.95 -17.36
C LYS A 168 -3.70 -15.75 -17.38
N SER A 169 -4.31 -15.35 -16.27
CA SER A 169 -5.73 -14.96 -16.23
C SER A 169 -5.93 -13.54 -16.77
N THR A 170 -6.95 -13.33 -17.61
CA THR A 170 -7.38 -12.02 -18.10
C THR A 170 -8.49 -11.44 -17.22
N ALA A 171 -8.89 -10.20 -17.50
CA ALA A 171 -10.03 -9.55 -16.84
C ALA A 171 -11.33 -10.37 -16.95
N LEU A 172 -11.56 -11.01 -18.10
CA LEU A 172 -12.74 -11.85 -18.34
C LEU A 172 -12.78 -13.11 -17.46
N HIS A 173 -11.63 -13.63 -17.02
CA HIS A 173 -11.59 -14.83 -16.17
C HIS A 173 -12.07 -14.59 -14.75
N VAL A 174 -12.21 -13.32 -14.33
CA VAL A 174 -12.58 -12.93 -12.96
C VAL A 174 -13.83 -12.06 -12.90
N ALA A 175 -14.45 -11.79 -14.05
CA ALA A 175 -15.70 -11.05 -14.18
C ALA A 175 -16.91 -11.91 -13.80
#